data_AF-A0A8T3T4C6-F1
#
_entry.id   AF-A0A8T3T4C6-F1
#
_cell.length_a   1.000
_cell.length_b   1.000
_cell.length_c   1.000
_cell.angle_alpha   90.00
_cell.angle_beta   90.00
_cell.angle_gamma   90.00
#
_symmetry.space_group_name_H-M   'P 1'
#
loop_
_entity.id
_entity.type
_entity.pdbx_description
1 polymer ?
#
loop_
_entity_poly.entity_id
_entity_poly.type
_entity_poly.pdbx_seq_one_letter_code
_entity_poly.pdbx_strand_id
1 'polypeptide(L)'
;MSAAFAAIGWVKPVAQYQQYLAEQAAGDRSVLVARLDGTFAGYVTVRWRSDYEPFHQAGIPEIQDLNVLPHLRRWGIGTQLLDEAEALVATRSDAVGLGVGLYADYGPAQRLYVRRGYVPDGRGIAAKGVTVRPMETVTLDDDLTLYFTKSLGAARTPSTSTRSHSSASSGISS
;
A
#
# COMPACT_ATOMS: atom_id res chain seq x y z
N MET A 1 0.05 18.68 -6.63
CA MET A 1 0.76 17.42 -6.94
C MET A 1 1.44 17.51 -8.29
N SER A 2 0.72 17.58 -9.41
CA SER A 2 1.32 17.66 -10.77
C SER A 2 2.38 18.78 -10.92
N ALA A 3 2.08 20.02 -10.50
CA ALA A 3 3.05 21.13 -10.57
C ALA A 3 4.36 20.87 -9.79
N ALA A 4 4.31 20.14 -8.67
CA ALA A 4 5.49 19.83 -7.86
C ALA A 4 6.38 18.76 -8.51
N PHE A 5 5.80 17.82 -9.28
CA PHE A 5 6.54 16.82 -10.06
C PHE A 5 7.01 17.37 -11.41
N ALA A 6 6.24 18.26 -12.04
CA ALA A 6 6.66 18.95 -13.25
C ALA A 6 7.95 19.78 -13.03
N ALA A 7 8.08 20.41 -11.85
CA ALA A 7 9.26 21.18 -11.46
C ALA A 7 10.56 20.35 -11.37
N ILE A 8 10.47 19.01 -11.37
CA ILE A 8 11.61 18.09 -11.31
C ILE A 8 11.72 17.20 -12.55
N GLY A 9 11.03 17.55 -13.64
CA GLY A 9 11.07 16.82 -14.91
C GLY A 9 10.23 15.54 -14.96
N TRP A 10 9.40 15.28 -13.95
CA TRP A 10 8.46 14.15 -13.95
C TRP A 10 7.10 14.63 -14.47
N VAL A 11 6.77 14.25 -15.70
CA VAL A 11 5.49 14.60 -16.33
C VAL A 11 4.42 13.63 -15.84
N LYS A 12 3.76 13.99 -14.73
CA LYS A 12 2.52 13.33 -14.30
C LYS A 12 1.32 14.14 -14.77
N PRO A 13 0.51 13.63 -15.71
CA PRO A 13 -0.62 14.35 -16.26
C PRO A 13 -1.59 14.79 -15.15
N VAL A 14 -2.08 16.03 -15.22
CA VAL A 14 -3.12 16.51 -14.31
C VAL A 14 -4.35 15.59 -14.31
N ALA A 15 -4.68 15.04 -15.48
CA ALA A 15 -5.76 14.08 -15.67
C ALA A 15 -5.68 12.86 -14.74
N GLN A 16 -4.47 12.35 -14.47
CA GLN A 16 -4.27 11.23 -13.54
C GLN A 16 -4.72 11.58 -12.12
N TYR A 17 -4.37 12.78 -11.64
CA TYR A 17 -4.77 13.24 -10.31
C TYR A 17 -6.26 13.59 -10.23
N GLN A 18 -6.84 14.09 -11.31
CA GLN A 18 -8.29 14.31 -11.40
C GLN A 18 -9.05 12.99 -11.34
N GLN A 19 -8.55 11.95 -12.01
CA GLN A 19 -9.08 10.60 -11.90
C GLN A 19 -8.98 10.07 -10.47
N TYR A 20 -7.83 10.19 -9.82
CA TYR A 20 -7.69 9.76 -8.42
C TYR A 20 -8.64 10.49 -7.48
N LEU A 21 -8.91 11.77 -7.70
CA LEU A 21 -9.87 12.53 -6.92
C LEU A 21 -11.31 12.02 -7.13
N ALA A 22 -11.69 11.72 -8.38
CA ALA A 22 -13.00 11.16 -8.70
C ALA A 22 -13.18 9.76 -8.10
N GLU A 23 -12.19 8.88 -8.24
CA GLU A 23 -12.17 7.55 -7.64
C GLU A 23 -12.21 7.61 -6.11
N GLN A 24 -11.56 8.60 -5.50
CA GLN A 24 -11.64 8.83 -4.06
C GLN A 24 -13.04 9.26 -3.63
N ALA A 25 -13.69 10.14 -4.38
CA ALA A 25 -15.07 10.55 -4.09
C ALA A 25 -16.06 9.38 -4.23
N ALA A 26 -15.79 8.45 -5.15
CA ALA A 26 -16.58 7.22 -5.33
C ALA A 26 -16.28 6.14 -4.28
N GLY A 27 -15.19 6.26 -3.52
CA GLY A 27 -14.75 5.26 -2.54
C GLY A 27 -13.91 4.12 -3.13
N ASP A 28 -13.55 4.17 -4.41
CA ASP A 28 -12.75 3.16 -5.11
C ASP A 28 -11.25 3.27 -4.78
N ARG A 29 -10.79 4.48 -4.43
CA ARG A 29 -9.40 4.78 -4.08
C ARG A 29 -9.34 5.59 -2.79
N SER A 30 -8.22 5.50 -2.08
CA SER A 30 -7.84 6.49 -1.06
C SER A 30 -6.48 7.08 -1.41
N VAL A 31 -6.32 8.39 -1.30
CA VAL A 31 -5.06 9.11 -1.56
C VAL A 31 -4.54 9.68 -0.25
N LEU A 32 -3.35 9.23 0.16
CA LEU A 32 -2.65 9.73 1.34
C LEU A 32 -1.56 10.71 0.89
N VAL A 33 -1.53 11.88 1.51
CA VAL A 33 -0.64 12.99 1.10
C VAL A 33 0.27 13.36 2.25
N ALA A 34 1.58 13.27 2.03
CA ALA A 34 2.57 13.75 2.97
C ALA A 34 2.83 15.25 2.76
N ARG A 35 2.89 15.98 3.87
CA ARG A 35 3.33 17.37 3.91
C ARG A 35 4.45 17.54 4.93
N LEU A 36 5.43 18.37 4.58
CA LEU A 36 6.49 18.83 5.48
C LEU A 36 6.37 20.34 5.57
N ASP A 37 6.19 20.87 6.79
CA ASP A 37 6.00 22.30 7.04
C ASP A 37 4.91 22.94 6.14
N GLY A 38 3.78 22.25 6.01
CA GLY A 38 2.65 22.67 5.16
C GLY A 38 2.84 22.47 3.66
N THR A 39 4.06 22.14 3.21
CA THR A 39 4.43 21.96 1.81
C THR A 39 4.28 20.50 1.39
N PHE A 40 3.80 20.27 0.16
CA PHE A 40 3.66 18.93 -0.40
C PHE A 40 5.02 18.22 -0.49
N ALA A 41 5.11 17.00 0.07
CA ALA A 41 6.35 16.22 0.10
C ALA A 41 6.25 14.90 -0.68
N GLY A 42 5.05 14.34 -0.77
CA GLY A 42 4.81 13.06 -1.44
C GLY A 42 3.38 12.58 -1.28
N TYR A 43 3.08 11.43 -1.87
CA TYR A 43 1.79 10.78 -1.75
C TYR A 43 1.91 9.27 -2.00
N VAL A 44 0.89 8.55 -1.59
CA VAL A 44 0.64 7.15 -1.97
C VAL A 44 -0.85 6.97 -2.14
N THR A 45 -1.26 5.98 -2.92
CA THR A 45 -2.67 5.65 -3.09
C THR A 45 -2.95 4.20 -2.70
N VAL A 46 -4.19 3.94 -2.30
CA VAL A 46 -4.72 2.60 -2.04
C VAL A 46 -5.90 2.40 -2.97
N ARG A 47 -5.82 1.42 -3.87
CA ARG A 47 -6.95 0.90 -4.65
C ARG A 47 -7.66 -0.16 -3.81
N TRP A 48 -8.94 0.04 -3.53
CA TRP A 48 -9.72 -0.94 -2.76
C TRP A 48 -10.08 -2.18 -3.57
N ARG A 49 -10.18 -2.02 -4.89
CA ARG A 49 -10.33 -3.09 -5.87
C ARG A 49 -9.18 -2.98 -6.88
N SER A 50 -8.23 -3.91 -6.81
CA SER A 50 -7.06 -3.92 -7.70
C SER A 50 -7.47 -4.17 -9.16
N ASP A 51 -6.71 -3.60 -10.09
CA ASP A 51 -6.82 -3.92 -11.53
C ASP A 51 -5.98 -5.17 -11.89
N TYR A 52 -5.10 -5.63 -10.99
CA TYR A 52 -4.41 -6.91 -11.10
C TYR A 52 -5.35 -8.04 -10.68
N GLU A 53 -5.78 -8.84 -11.65
CA GLU A 53 -6.86 -9.83 -11.47
C GLU A 53 -6.64 -10.80 -10.29
N PRO A 54 -5.42 -11.32 -10.02
CA PRO A 54 -5.19 -12.14 -8.84
C PRO A 54 -5.49 -11.47 -7.50
N PHE A 55 -5.18 -10.18 -7.35
CA PHE A 55 -5.52 -9.42 -6.14
C PHE A 55 -7.01 -9.14 -6.07
N HIS A 56 -7.60 -8.78 -7.20
CA HIS A 56 -9.03 -8.57 -7.32
C HIS A 56 -9.84 -9.82 -6.89
N GLN A 57 -9.50 -11.00 -7.41
CA GLN A 57 -10.15 -12.27 -7.06
C GLN A 57 -9.96 -12.65 -5.60
N ALA A 58 -8.80 -12.31 -5.01
CA ALA A 58 -8.50 -12.58 -3.61
C ALA A 58 -9.02 -11.52 -2.64
N GLY A 59 -9.65 -10.44 -3.14
CA GLY A 59 -10.09 -9.33 -2.31
C GLY A 59 -8.95 -8.56 -1.64
N ILE A 60 -7.76 -8.53 -2.23
CA ILE A 60 -6.57 -7.86 -1.70
C ILE A 60 -6.53 -6.41 -2.22
N PRO A 61 -6.62 -5.39 -1.34
CA PRO A 61 -6.39 -4.01 -1.73
C PRO A 61 -4.94 -3.77 -2.14
N GLU A 62 -4.72 -2.82 -3.04
CA GLU A 62 -3.42 -2.58 -3.65
C GLU A 62 -2.89 -1.18 -3.30
N ILE A 63 -1.68 -1.13 -2.74
CA ILE A 63 -0.93 0.12 -2.63
C ILE A 63 -0.30 0.44 -3.98
N GLN A 64 -0.61 1.63 -4.49
CA GLN A 64 -0.16 2.11 -5.80
C GLN A 64 0.44 3.52 -5.71
N ASP A 65 1.34 3.83 -6.65
CA ASP A 65 1.83 5.17 -6.92
C ASP A 65 2.44 5.89 -5.70
N LEU A 66 3.34 5.21 -4.98
CA LEU A 66 4.15 5.81 -3.91
C LEU A 66 5.21 6.75 -4.51
N ASN A 67 5.10 8.04 -4.20
CA ASN A 67 6.05 9.04 -4.68
C ASN A 67 6.44 10.02 -3.59
N VAL A 68 7.74 10.27 -3.48
CA VAL A 68 8.32 11.32 -2.64
C VAL A 68 9.21 12.19 -3.51
N LEU A 69 9.11 13.51 -3.35
CA LEU A 69 9.95 14.47 -4.05
C LEU A 69 11.44 14.10 -3.88
N PRO A 70 12.26 14.05 -4.95
CA PRO A 70 13.62 13.54 -4.89
C PRO A 70 14.50 14.16 -3.79
N HIS A 71 14.40 15.48 -3.59
CA HIS A 71 15.17 16.21 -2.59
C HIS A 71 14.72 15.92 -1.13
N LEU A 72 13.56 15.30 -0.93
CA LEU A 72 13.04 14.88 0.38
C LEU A 72 13.12 13.35 0.59
N ARG A 73 13.75 12.61 -0.34
CA ARG A 73 13.97 11.17 -0.18
C ARG A 73 15.02 10.90 0.90
N ARG A 74 14.92 9.73 1.55
CA ARG A 74 15.76 9.29 2.69
C ARG A 74 15.50 10.02 4.02
N TRP A 75 14.41 10.77 4.10
CA TRP A 75 13.91 11.41 5.33
C TRP A 75 12.77 10.63 6.00
N GLY A 76 12.60 9.34 5.69
CA GLY A 76 11.53 8.51 6.26
C GLY A 76 10.12 8.72 5.70
N ILE A 77 9.89 9.75 4.88
CA ILE A 77 8.56 10.09 4.33
C ILE A 77 7.89 8.92 3.60
N GLY A 78 8.63 8.21 2.75
CA GLY A 78 8.10 7.06 2.02
C GLY A 78 7.72 5.89 2.94
N THR A 79 8.49 5.70 4.03
CA THR A 79 8.18 4.71 5.07
C THR A 79 6.88 5.09 5.78
N GLN A 80 6.74 6.34 6.19
CA GLN A 80 5.54 6.81 6.90
C GLN A 80 4.29 6.74 6.01
N LEU A 81 4.40 7.09 4.72
CA LEU A 81 3.30 6.91 3.77
C LEU A 81 2.86 5.45 3.66
N LEU A 82 3.81 4.51 3.65
CA LEU A 82 3.50 3.08 3.64
C LEU A 82 2.92 2.61 4.97
N ASP A 83 3.40 3.10 6.12
CA ASP A 83 2.84 2.77 7.43
C ASP A 83 1.35 3.18 7.51
N GLU A 84 1.03 4.40 7.07
CA GLU A 84 -0.35 4.90 7.04
C GLU A 84 -1.22 4.17 6.02
N ALA A 85 -0.68 3.82 4.85
CA ALA A 85 -1.40 3.04 3.84
C ALA A 85 -1.70 1.61 4.33
N GLU A 86 -0.73 0.96 4.96
CA GLU A 86 -0.90 -0.37 5.55
C GLU A 86 -1.91 -0.34 6.71
N ALA A 87 -1.84 0.67 7.59
CA ALA A 87 -2.82 0.86 8.66
C ALA A 87 -4.23 1.11 8.12
N LEU A 88 -4.37 1.92 7.06
CA LEU A 88 -5.64 2.15 6.38
C LEU A 88 -6.21 0.86 5.80
N VAL A 89 -5.40 0.06 5.10
CA VAL A 89 -5.84 -1.23 4.55
C VAL A 89 -6.26 -2.20 5.65
N ALA A 90 -5.53 -2.24 6.77
CA ALA A 90 -5.83 -3.11 7.92
C ALA A 90 -7.22 -2.85 8.53
N THR A 91 -7.86 -1.70 8.24
CA THR A 91 -9.23 -1.44 8.66
C THR A 91 -10.28 -2.26 7.89
N ARG A 92 -9.92 -2.86 6.75
CA ARG A 92 -10.83 -3.59 5.85
C ARG A 92 -10.31 -4.93 5.35
N SER A 93 -9.00 -5.19 5.42
CA SER A 93 -8.38 -6.41 4.92
C SER A 93 -7.18 -6.83 5.76
N ASP A 94 -7.01 -8.15 5.94
CA ASP A 94 -5.87 -8.75 6.63
C ASP A 94 -4.62 -8.88 5.74
N ALA A 95 -4.72 -8.46 4.47
CA ALA A 95 -3.64 -8.51 3.50
C ALA A 95 -3.63 -7.26 2.60
N VAL A 96 -2.45 -6.91 2.12
CA VAL A 96 -2.23 -5.83 1.17
C VAL A 96 -1.28 -6.27 0.07
N GLY A 97 -1.53 -5.79 -1.14
CA GLY A 97 -0.71 -6.04 -2.32
C GLY A 97 -0.03 -4.78 -2.85
N LEU A 98 1.03 -4.95 -3.64
CA LEU A 98 1.60 -3.89 -4.48
C LEU A 98 2.30 -4.50 -5.70
N GLY A 99 2.38 -3.73 -6.79
CA GLY A 99 3.25 -4.02 -7.94
C GLY A 99 4.50 -3.14 -7.93
N VAL A 100 5.63 -3.68 -8.38
CA VAL A 100 6.87 -2.91 -8.54
C VAL A 100 7.55 -3.23 -9.87
N GLY A 101 8.02 -2.19 -10.57
CA GLY A 101 8.72 -2.33 -11.84
C GLY A 101 10.07 -3.04 -11.73
N LEU A 102 10.60 -3.47 -12.88
CA LEU A 102 11.70 -4.45 -12.94
C LEU A 102 13.07 -3.90 -13.33
N TYR A 103 13.18 -2.63 -13.69
CA TYR A 103 14.48 -2.01 -14.03
C TYR A 103 15.08 -1.19 -12.87
N ALA A 104 16.33 -0.77 -13.03
CA ALA A 104 17.20 -0.30 -11.94
C ALA A 104 16.61 0.82 -11.07
N ASP A 105 15.82 1.71 -11.64
CA ASP A 105 15.23 2.85 -10.92
C ASP A 105 14.23 2.40 -9.85
N TYR A 106 13.66 1.20 -9.99
CA TYR A 106 12.79 0.58 -9.00
C TYR A 106 13.54 -0.17 -7.90
N GLY A 107 14.85 -0.40 -8.03
CA GLY A 107 15.67 -1.13 -7.05
C GLY A 107 15.53 -0.63 -5.60
N PRO A 108 15.53 0.69 -5.33
CA PRO A 108 15.26 1.22 -3.99
C PRO A 108 13.89 0.81 -3.44
N ALA A 109 12.85 0.81 -4.28
CA ALA A 109 11.49 0.41 -3.91
C ALA A 109 11.41 -1.10 -3.65
N GLN A 110 11.97 -1.93 -4.54
CA GLN A 110 12.07 -3.39 -4.35
C GLN A 110 12.71 -3.73 -3.00
N ARG A 111 13.87 -3.11 -2.68
CA ARG A 111 14.56 -3.31 -1.40
C ARG A 111 13.78 -2.79 -0.21
N LEU A 112 13.00 -1.71 -0.37
CA LEU A 112 12.14 -1.18 0.68
C LEU A 112 11.01 -2.17 1.00
N TYR A 113 10.31 -2.66 -0.02
CA TYR A 113 9.16 -3.56 0.15
C TYR A 113 9.59 -4.88 0.81
N VAL A 114 10.65 -5.52 0.32
CA VAL A 114 11.15 -6.77 0.93
C VAL A 114 11.51 -6.59 2.41
N ARG A 115 12.20 -5.49 2.77
CA ARG A 115 12.55 -5.19 4.17
C ARG A 115 11.33 -4.92 5.06
N ARG A 116 10.20 -4.52 4.47
CA ARG A 116 8.93 -4.30 5.17
C ARG A 116 8.08 -5.56 5.31
N GLY A 117 8.59 -6.71 4.85
CA GLY A 117 7.89 -8.01 4.96
C GLY A 117 6.97 -8.32 3.78
N TYR A 118 7.06 -7.57 2.67
CA TYR A 118 6.39 -7.96 1.44
C TYR A 118 7.14 -9.13 0.80
N VAL A 119 6.39 -10.13 0.35
CA VAL A 119 6.89 -11.30 -0.36
C VAL A 119 6.29 -11.36 -1.77
N PRO A 120 7.02 -11.84 -2.80
CA PRO A 120 6.44 -12.04 -4.11
C PRO A 120 5.17 -12.90 -4.05
N ASP A 121 4.16 -12.57 -4.85
CA ASP A 121 2.87 -13.28 -4.86
C ASP A 121 2.93 -14.70 -5.47
N GLY A 122 4.09 -15.09 -5.99
CA GLY A 122 4.37 -16.40 -6.57
C GLY A 122 3.82 -16.59 -8.00
N ARG A 123 3.38 -15.53 -8.67
CA ARG A 123 2.73 -15.62 -10.00
C ARG A 123 3.61 -15.20 -11.17
N GLY A 124 4.87 -14.85 -10.89
CA GLY A 124 5.80 -14.35 -11.90
C GLY A 124 5.58 -12.88 -12.20
N ILE A 125 5.95 -12.46 -13.41
CA ILE A 125 5.82 -11.07 -13.85
C ILE A 125 4.48 -10.86 -14.55
N ALA A 126 3.98 -9.63 -14.50
CA ALA A 126 2.78 -9.21 -15.21
C ALA A 126 3.07 -7.94 -16.01
N ALA A 127 2.55 -7.89 -17.24
CA ALA A 127 2.57 -6.71 -18.08
C ALA A 127 1.15 -6.13 -18.12
N LYS A 128 1.00 -4.85 -17.75
CA LYS A 128 -0.32 -4.18 -17.70
C LYS A 128 -1.36 -4.93 -16.87
N GLY A 129 -0.93 -5.49 -15.74
CA GLY A 129 -1.79 -6.26 -14.84
C GLY A 129 -2.15 -7.68 -15.32
N VAL A 130 -1.57 -8.17 -16.42
CA VAL A 130 -1.80 -9.52 -16.94
C VAL A 130 -0.53 -10.36 -16.78
N THR A 131 -0.64 -11.52 -16.13
CA THR A 131 0.48 -12.46 -15.96
C THR A 131 1.05 -12.86 -17.31
N VAL A 132 2.36 -12.69 -17.46
CA VAL A 132 3.12 -13.05 -18.68
C VAL A 132 3.36 -14.56 -18.71
N ARG A 133 3.10 -15.19 -19.85
CA ARG A 133 3.29 -16.64 -20.00
C ARG A 133 4.74 -16.98 -20.36
N PRO A 134 5.22 -18.19 -20.03
CA PRO A 134 6.49 -18.66 -20.55
C PRO A 134 6.55 -18.54 -22.07
N MET A 135 7.71 -18.11 -22.59
CA MET A 135 7.99 -17.87 -24.01
C MET A 135 7.36 -16.60 -24.63
N GLU A 136 6.64 -15.78 -23.87
CA GLU A 136 6.18 -14.48 -24.36
C GLU A 136 7.31 -13.43 -24.35
N THR A 137 7.30 -12.55 -25.36
CA THR A 137 8.19 -11.38 -25.41
C THR A 137 7.42 -10.16 -24.90
N VAL A 138 8.01 -9.46 -23.94
CA VAL A 138 7.44 -8.25 -23.33
C VAL A 138 8.45 -7.11 -23.34
N THR A 139 7.94 -5.89 -23.33
CA THR A 139 8.77 -4.69 -23.20
C THR A 139 9.12 -4.49 -21.72
N LEU A 140 10.37 -4.16 -21.43
CA LEU A 140 10.78 -3.72 -20.09
C LEU A 140 10.43 -2.23 -19.93
N ASP A 141 9.22 -1.96 -19.48
CA ASP A 141 8.68 -0.62 -19.23
C ASP A 141 8.10 -0.51 -17.80
N ASP A 142 7.41 0.59 -17.51
CA ASP A 142 6.80 0.86 -16.21
C ASP A 142 5.62 -0.08 -15.88
N ASP A 143 5.04 -0.73 -16.90
CA ASP A 143 3.90 -1.63 -16.76
C ASP A 143 4.33 -3.09 -16.56
N LEU A 144 5.62 -3.42 -16.76
CA LEU A 144 6.18 -4.72 -16.46
C LEU A 144 6.58 -4.80 -14.98
N THR A 145 5.79 -5.54 -14.21
CA THR A 145 5.85 -5.53 -12.75
C THR A 145 5.95 -6.93 -12.15
N LEU A 146 6.60 -7.01 -10.99
CA LEU A 146 6.49 -8.13 -10.07
C LEU A 146 5.56 -7.71 -8.93
N TYR A 147 4.57 -8.55 -8.62
CA TYR A 147 3.61 -8.29 -7.57
C TYR A 147 4.02 -8.93 -6.25
N PHE A 148 3.75 -8.22 -5.17
CA PHE A 148 4.06 -8.63 -3.80
C PHE A 148 2.83 -8.53 -2.93
N THR A 149 2.76 -9.39 -1.91
CA THR A 149 1.76 -9.32 -0.85
C THR A 149 2.42 -9.22 0.53
N LYS A 150 1.68 -8.67 1.48
CA LYS A 150 2.03 -8.64 2.90
C LYS A 150 0.79 -8.96 3.72
N SER A 151 0.92 -9.88 4.67
CA SER A 151 -0.10 -10.05 5.71
C SER A 151 0.02 -8.92 6.73
N LEU A 152 -1.09 -8.28 7.04
CA LEU A 152 -1.16 -7.19 8.01
C LEU A 152 -1.45 -7.70 9.43
N GLY A 153 -1.83 -8.97 9.56
CA GLY A 153 -2.33 -9.57 10.79
C GLY A 153 -3.70 -9.01 11.15
N ALA A 154 -4.59 -9.86 11.67
CA ALA A 154 -5.83 -9.37 12.24
C ALA A 154 -5.49 -8.37 13.36
N ALA A 155 -6.07 -7.17 13.31
CA ALA A 155 -6.03 -6.27 14.46
C ALA A 155 -6.54 -7.06 15.67
N ARG A 156 -5.63 -7.41 16.59
CA ARG A 156 -6.02 -8.10 17.82
C ARG A 156 -6.85 -7.12 18.62
N THR A 157 -8.17 -7.22 18.53
CA THR A 157 -9.07 -6.57 19.48
C THR A 157 -8.62 -7.00 20.88
N PRO A 158 -8.29 -6.09 21.80
CA PRO A 158 -7.93 -6.48 23.16
C PRO A 158 -9.14 -7.22 23.74
N SER A 159 -8.98 -8.49 24.10
CA SER A 159 -10.00 -9.18 24.88
C SER A 159 -10.07 -8.50 26.25
N THR A 160 -11.15 -7.75 26.49
CA THR A 160 -11.55 -7.39 27.85
C THR A 160 -11.88 -8.67 28.58
N SER A 161 -10.88 -9.26 29.24
CA SER A 161 -11.13 -10.25 30.28
C SER A 161 -11.65 -9.50 31.50
N THR A 162 -12.97 -9.45 31.62
CA THR A 162 -13.65 -9.07 32.85
C THR A 162 -13.27 -10.10 33.91
N ARG A 163 -12.34 -9.74 34.81
CA ARG A 163 -12.13 -10.51 36.05
C ARG A 163 -13.40 -10.38 36.88
N SER A 164 -14.23 -11.42 36.90
CA SER A 164 -15.24 -11.60 37.94
C SER A 164 -14.53 -11.83 39.27
N HIS A 165 -14.52 -10.82 40.13
CA HIS A 165 -14.26 -11.03 41.55
C HIS A 165 -15.44 -11.79 42.15
N SER A 166 -15.23 -13.09 42.37
CA SER A 166 -16.03 -13.91 43.27
C SER A 166 -15.73 -13.48 44.70
N SER A 167 -16.69 -12.82 45.33
CA SER A 167 -16.72 -12.59 46.78
C SER A 167 -17.14 -13.88 47.47
N ALA A 168 -16.18 -14.59 48.08
CA ALA A 168 -16.48 -15.68 48.99
C ALA A 168 -16.79 -15.11 50.38
N SER A 169 -18.08 -15.12 50.73
CA SER A 169 -18.57 -14.98 52.09
C SER A 169 -18.55 -16.34 52.80
N SER A 170 -17.70 -16.47 53.81
CA SER A 170 -17.78 -17.50 54.86
C SER A 170 -17.94 -16.70 56.15
N GLY A 171 -19.07 -16.71 56.87
CA GLY A 171 -19.74 -17.88 57.39
C GLY A 171 -19.35 -18.01 58.87
N ILE A 172 -19.93 -17.15 59.72
CA ILE A 172 -19.89 -17.27 61.18
C ILE A 172 -21.16 -18.01 61.60
N SER A 173 -21.04 -19.12 62.33
CA SER A 173 -22.08 -19.62 63.23
C SER A 173 -21.46 -20.57 64.26
N SER A 174 -21.69 -20.18 65.51
CA SER A 174 -21.88 -20.96 66.75
C SER A 174 -20.86 -22.01 67.17
#